data_AF-A0A537YMD1-F1
#
_entry.id   AF-A0A537YMD1-F1
#
_cell.length_a   1.000
_cell.length_b   1.000
_cell.length_c   1.000
_cell.angle_alpha   90.00
_cell.angle_beta   90.00
_cell.angle_gamma   90.00
#
_symmetry.space_group_name_H-M   'P 1'
#
loop_
_entity.id
_entity.type
_entity.pdbx_description
1 polymer ?
#
loop_
_entity_poly.entity_id
_entity_poly.type
_entity_poly.pdbx_seq_one_letter_code
_entity_poly.pdbx_strand_id
1 'polypeptide(L)'
;MSAEAVRWSCTRCAVSVGRMDGEPTLLPTTWSGADGQILCLTCSRAQAGETAMDAAPSETSREDRVRLRRTALIEFEIDRAPEAPNRTIALACRTSSAAVLAVRTELES
;
A
#
# COMPACT_ATOMS: atom_id res chain seq x y z
N MET A 1 24.32 -7.73 8.27
CA MET A 1 24.54 -8.11 6.86
C MET A 1 24.30 -6.87 6.03
N SER A 2 25.35 -6.13 5.67
CA SER A 2 25.23 -4.90 4.88
C SER A 2 25.86 -5.14 3.52
N ALA A 3 25.03 -5.37 2.53
CA ALA A 3 25.40 -5.18 1.13
C ALA A 3 24.64 -3.93 0.68
N GLU A 4 25.39 -2.88 0.36
CA GLU A 4 24.92 -1.66 -0.28
C GLU A 4 24.04 -2.01 -1.48
N ALA A 5 22.73 -1.76 -1.38
CA ALA A 5 21.84 -1.97 -2.51
C ALA A 5 22.06 -0.84 -3.53
N VAL A 6 22.89 -1.14 -4.54
CA VAL A 6 23.06 -0.36 -5.78
C VAL A 6 21.70 -0.10 -6.45
N ARG A 7 20.76 -1.05 -6.28
CA ARG A 7 19.41 -0.99 -6.82
C ARG A 7 18.48 -1.86 -5.97
N TRP A 8 17.27 -1.38 -5.72
CA TRP A 8 16.19 -2.14 -5.10
C TRP A 8 15.27 -2.71 -6.18
N SER A 9 14.80 -3.93 -5.98
CA SER A 9 13.88 -4.61 -6.90
C SER A 9 12.66 -5.10 -6.14
N CYS A 10 11.47 -4.86 -6.70
CA CYS A 10 10.22 -5.33 -6.12
C CYS A 10 10.13 -6.84 -6.27
N THR A 11 9.97 -7.57 -5.16
CA THR A 11 9.84 -9.03 -5.12
C THR A 11 8.68 -9.53 -5.98
N ARG A 12 7.61 -8.74 -6.15
CA ARG A 12 6.40 -9.16 -6.86
C ARG A 12 6.40 -8.81 -8.34
N CYS A 13 6.75 -7.58 -8.72
CA CYS A 13 6.65 -7.13 -10.11
C CYS A 13 8.01 -6.88 -10.80
N ALA A 14 9.12 -7.17 -10.12
CA ALA A 14 10.49 -6.99 -10.61
C ALA A 14 10.89 -5.55 -11.02
N VAL A 15 10.00 -4.55 -10.87
CA VAL A 15 10.37 -3.15 -11.08
C VAL A 15 11.52 -2.80 -10.16
N SER A 16 12.47 -2.00 -10.66
CA SER A 16 13.72 -1.72 -9.95
C SER A 16 14.02 -0.23 -9.89
N VAL A 17 14.45 0.26 -8.74
CA VAL A 17 14.77 1.67 -8.44
C VAL A 17 16.18 1.79 -7.89
N GLY A 18 16.94 2.76 -8.36
CA GLY A 18 18.33 3.01 -7.95
C GLY A 18 18.84 4.31 -8.55
N ARG A 19 20.01 4.77 -8.13
CA ARG A 19 20.67 5.91 -8.76
C ARG A 19 21.22 5.53 -10.12
N MET A 20 21.27 6.49 -11.04
CA MET A 20 21.73 6.25 -12.42
C MET A 20 23.24 6.02 -12.50
N ASP A 21 24.01 6.60 -11.57
CA ASP A 21 25.45 6.45 -11.42
C ASP A 21 25.87 5.12 -10.76
N GLY A 22 24.90 4.29 -10.35
CA GLY A 22 25.16 3.03 -9.65
C GLY A 22 25.56 3.21 -8.19
N GLU A 23 25.45 4.43 -7.64
CA GLU A 23 25.67 4.64 -6.22
C GLU A 23 24.56 3.97 -5.40
N PRO A 24 24.93 3.36 -4.26
CA PRO A 24 23.97 2.80 -3.33
C PRO A 24 22.95 3.84 -2.87
N THR A 25 21.69 3.41 -2.78
CA THR A 25 20.61 4.27 -2.28
C THR A 25 19.84 3.58 -1.17
N LEU A 26 19.34 4.36 -0.23
CA LEU A 26 18.36 3.87 0.73
C LEU A 26 17.09 3.43 -0.01
N LEU A 27 16.34 2.51 0.59
CA LEU A 27 15.03 2.10 0.08
C LEU A 27 14.12 3.34 0.05
N PRO A 28 13.44 3.63 -1.08
CA PRO A 28 12.55 4.78 -1.14
C PRO A 28 11.45 4.70 -0.09
N THR A 29 11.05 5.83 0.48
CA THR A 29 9.97 5.91 1.48
C THR A 29 8.60 5.47 0.97
N THR A 30 8.44 5.34 -0.35
CA THR A 30 7.23 4.81 -0.99
C THR A 30 7.26 3.29 -1.15
N TRP A 31 8.35 2.63 -0.78
CA TRP A 31 8.52 1.18 -0.84
C TRP A 31 8.52 0.61 0.57
N SER A 32 8.01 -0.60 0.72
CA SER A 32 7.94 -1.30 2.00
C SER A 32 8.90 -2.49 2.00
N GLY A 33 9.71 -2.61 3.04
CA GLY A 33 10.53 -3.79 3.31
C GLY A 33 10.07 -4.48 4.59
N ALA A 34 9.44 -5.65 4.48
CA ALA A 34 8.98 -6.45 5.62
C ALA A 34 9.03 -7.94 5.26
N ASP A 35 9.25 -8.82 6.25
CA ASP A 35 9.25 -10.28 6.08
C ASP A 35 10.15 -10.81 4.95
N GLY A 36 11.30 -10.14 4.73
CA GLY A 36 12.23 -10.49 3.65
C GLY A 36 11.73 -10.14 2.24
N GLN A 37 10.59 -9.48 2.12
CA GLN A 37 10.04 -8.97 0.86
C GLN A 37 10.27 -7.47 0.73
N ILE A 38 10.55 -7.04 -0.50
CA ILE A 38 10.66 -5.63 -0.86
C ILE A 38 9.58 -5.36 -1.89
N LEU A 39 8.61 -4.50 -1.56
CA LEU A 39 7.49 -4.21 -2.43
C LEU A 39 7.49 -2.74 -2.81
N CYS A 40 7.27 -2.49 -4.11
CA CYS A 40 6.97 -1.14 -4.57
C CYS A 40 5.56 -0.75 -4.11
N LEU A 41 5.30 0.56 -4.04
CA LEU A 41 4.03 1.10 -3.59
C LEU A 41 2.79 0.43 -4.21
N THR A 42 2.84 0.15 -5.51
CA THR A 42 1.74 -0.51 -6.23
C THR A 42 1.51 -1.94 -5.73
N CYS A 43 2.57 -2.70 -5.47
CA CYS A 43 2.47 -4.07 -4.98
C CYS A 43 2.07 -4.12 -3.50
N SER A 44 2.53 -3.17 -2.69
CA SER A 44 2.08 -3.05 -1.29
C SER A 44 0.59 -2.75 -1.21
N ARG A 45 0.08 -1.82 -2.04
CA ARG A 45 -1.36 -1.56 -2.18
C ARG A 45 -2.13 -2.80 -2.60
N ALA A 46 -1.64 -3.49 -3.63
CA ALA A 46 -2.30 -4.70 -4.12
C ALA A 46 -2.39 -5.76 -3.03
N GLN A 47 -1.31 -5.95 -2.26
CA GLN A 47 -1.27 -6.88 -1.13
C GLN A 47 -2.25 -6.50 -0.03
N ALA A 48 -2.32 -5.23 0.39
CA ALA A 48 -3.30 -4.80 1.39
C ALA A 48 -4.74 -5.14 0.98
N GLY A 49 -5.08 -4.87 -0.29
CA GLY A 49 -6.40 -5.21 -0.84
C GLY A 49 -6.66 -6.71 -1.01
N GLU A 50 -5.63 -7.51 -1.30
CA GLU A 50 -5.73 -8.97 -1.40
C GLU A 50 -5.93 -9.60 -0.04
N THR A 51 -5.09 -9.24 0.95
CA THR A 51 -5.20 -9.72 2.33
C THR A 51 -6.59 -9.48 2.91
N ALA A 52 -7.18 -8.30 2.68
CA ALA A 52 -8.52 -8.00 3.17
C ALA A 52 -9.63 -8.83 2.50
N MET A 53 -9.47 -9.16 1.21
CA MET A 53 -10.41 -10.05 0.52
C MET A 53 -10.23 -11.51 0.94
N ASP A 54 -9.01 -11.94 1.20
CA ASP A 54 -8.68 -13.31 1.61
C ASP A 54 -9.10 -13.60 3.05
N ALA A 55 -9.10 -12.58 3.91
CA ALA A 55 -9.65 -12.66 5.27
C ALA A 55 -11.18 -12.73 5.33
N ALA A 56 -11.87 -12.45 4.22
CA ALA A 56 -13.34 -12.48 4.17
C ALA A 56 -13.88 -13.92 4.18
N PRO A 57 -14.94 -14.23 4.97
CA PRO A 57 -15.62 -15.52 4.93
C PRO A 57 -15.97 -15.99 3.51
N SER A 58 -16.01 -17.30 3.27
CA SER A 58 -16.36 -17.87 1.96
C SER A 58 -17.69 -17.33 1.41
N GLU A 59 -18.66 -17.16 2.30
CA GLU A 59 -20.02 -16.70 1.98
C GLU A 59 -20.12 -15.18 1.71
N THR A 60 -19.03 -14.43 1.90
CA THR A 60 -19.04 -12.98 1.63
C THR A 60 -19.28 -12.73 0.15
N SER A 61 -20.30 -11.92 -0.13
CA SER A 61 -20.70 -11.56 -1.48
C SER A 61 -19.53 -10.91 -2.24
N ARG A 62 -19.57 -11.01 -3.58
CA ARG A 62 -18.56 -10.34 -4.42
C ARG A 62 -18.54 -8.83 -4.21
N GLU A 63 -19.70 -8.21 -4.00
CA GLU A 63 -19.82 -6.78 -3.74
C GLU A 63 -19.15 -6.39 -2.42
N ASP A 64 -19.37 -7.18 -1.37
CA ASP A 64 -18.74 -6.94 -0.07
C ASP A 64 -17.23 -7.16 -0.11
N ARG A 65 -16.73 -8.15 -0.86
CA ARG A 65 -15.29 -8.32 -1.09
C ARG A 65 -14.66 -7.11 -1.79
N VAL A 66 -15.36 -6.50 -2.75
CA VAL A 66 -14.91 -5.26 -3.41
C VAL A 66 -14.89 -4.10 -2.42
N ARG A 67 -15.88 -4.00 -1.52
CA ARG A 67 -15.90 -3.01 -0.45
C ARG A 67 -14.73 -3.20 0.52
N LEU A 68 -14.47 -4.43 0.97
CA LEU A 68 -13.33 -4.77 1.84
C LEU A 68 -12.00 -4.37 1.20
N ARG A 69 -11.80 -4.72 -0.07
CA ARG A 69 -10.60 -4.30 -0.83
C ARG A 69 -10.42 -2.79 -0.83
N ARG A 70 -11.50 -2.03 -1.07
CA ARG A 70 -11.46 -0.57 -1.11
C ARG A 70 -11.14 0.02 0.26
N THR A 71 -11.77 -0.47 1.33
CA THR A 71 -11.51 -0.04 2.70
C THR A 71 -10.04 -0.28 3.07
N ALA A 72 -9.52 -1.49 2.82
CA ALA A 72 -8.13 -1.82 3.10
C ALA A 72 -7.11 -0.95 2.33
N LEU A 73 -7.42 -0.56 1.09
CA LEU A 73 -6.59 0.40 0.35
C LEU A 73 -6.58 1.79 0.99
N ILE A 74 -7.71 2.24 1.53
CA ILE A 74 -7.82 3.52 2.22
C ILE A 74 -7.05 3.47 3.54
N GLU A 75 -7.24 2.41 4.35
CA GLU A 75 -6.49 2.18 5.59
C GLU A 75 -4.99 2.18 5.34
N PHE A 76 -4.52 1.44 4.31
CA PHE A 76 -3.12 1.42 3.92
C PHE A 76 -2.57 2.82 3.60
N GLU A 77 -3.32 3.66 2.88
CA GLU A 77 -2.86 5.02 2.57
C GLU A 77 -2.92 5.97 3.76
N ILE A 78 -3.87 5.77 4.69
CA ILE A 78 -3.93 6.52 5.94
C ILE A 78 -2.71 6.18 6.80
N ASP A 79 -2.41 4.90 7.00
CA ASP A 79 -1.24 4.45 7.77
C ASP A 79 0.08 4.96 7.14
N ARG A 80 0.20 4.84 5.81
CA ARG A 80 1.39 5.31 5.08
C ARG A 80 1.59 6.82 5.16
N ALA A 81 0.52 7.60 5.23
CA ALA A 81 0.57 9.06 5.19
C ALA A 81 -0.56 9.68 6.03
N PRO A 82 -0.48 9.61 7.37
CA PRO A 82 -1.58 10.00 8.27
C PRO A 82 -1.94 11.48 8.13
N GLU A 83 -0.93 12.32 7.96
CA GLU A 83 -1.09 13.77 7.78
C GLU A 83 -1.54 14.18 6.36
N ALA A 84 -1.66 13.24 5.41
CA ALA A 84 -2.09 13.57 4.06
C ALA A 84 -3.55 14.05 4.06
N PRO A 85 -3.92 15.07 3.28
CA PRO A 85 -5.32 15.48 3.14
C PRO A 85 -6.18 14.36 2.53
N ASN A 86 -7.45 14.24 2.96
CA ASN A 86 -8.39 13.21 2.45
C ASN A 86 -8.47 13.18 0.92
N ARG A 87 -8.41 14.34 0.25
CA ARG A 87 -8.41 14.43 -1.22
C ARG A 87 -7.20 13.73 -1.87
N THR A 88 -6.04 13.77 -1.22
CA THR A 88 -4.80 13.16 -1.73
C THR A 88 -4.89 11.64 -1.65
N ILE A 89 -5.36 11.13 -0.51
CA ILE A 89 -5.63 9.69 -0.32
C ILE A 89 -6.72 9.23 -1.29
N ALA A 90 -7.78 10.03 -1.46
CA ALA A 90 -8.88 9.71 -2.36
C ALA A 90 -8.42 9.52 -3.82
N LEU A 91 -7.52 10.39 -4.30
CA LEU A 91 -6.91 10.25 -5.63
C LEU A 91 -6.05 8.99 -5.74
N ALA A 92 -5.24 8.68 -4.71
CA ALA A 92 -4.41 7.48 -4.69
C ALA A 92 -5.25 6.19 -4.74
N CYS A 93 -6.39 6.18 -4.05
CA CYS A 93 -7.29 5.02 -3.95
C CYS A 93 -8.42 5.03 -4.99
N ARG A 94 -8.49 6.02 -5.89
CA ARG A 94 -9.59 6.20 -6.87
C ARG A 94 -10.98 6.17 -6.22
N THR A 95 -11.12 6.90 -5.12
CA THR A 95 -12.31 6.94 -4.25
C THR A 95 -12.71 8.40 -3.99
N SER A 96 -13.75 8.63 -3.18
CA SER A 96 -14.16 9.97 -2.75
C SER A 96 -13.52 10.35 -1.41
N SER A 97 -13.32 11.66 -1.18
CA SER A 97 -12.84 12.17 0.12
C SER A 97 -13.78 11.81 1.28
N ALA A 98 -15.08 11.66 1.01
CA ALA A 98 -16.07 11.24 2.01
C ALA A 98 -15.85 9.79 2.47
N ALA A 99 -15.50 8.88 1.54
CA ALA A 99 -15.15 7.51 1.89
C ALA A 99 -13.86 7.44 2.72
N VAL A 100 -12.88 8.30 2.43
CA VAL A 100 -11.65 8.39 3.24
C VAL A 100 -11.97 8.91 4.65
N LEU A 101 -12.81 9.94 4.76
CA LEU A 101 -13.23 10.47 6.05
C LEU A 101 -13.92 9.40 6.91
N ALA A 102 -14.84 8.64 6.32
CA ALA A 102 -15.54 7.55 7.04
C ALA A 102 -14.55 6.55 7.64
N VAL A 103 -13.57 6.08 6.85
CA VAL A 103 -12.54 5.14 7.35
C VAL A 103 -11.66 5.78 8.42
N ARG A 104 -11.29 7.07 8.29
CA ARG A 104 -10.54 7.76 9.36
C ARG A 104 -11.30 7.81 10.67
N THR A 105 -12.59 8.17 10.63
CA THR A 105 -13.44 8.19 11.81
C THR A 105 -13.55 6.81 12.45
N GLU A 106 -13.60 5.73 11.66
CA GLU A 106 -13.62 4.35 12.15
C GLU A 106 -12.28 3.90 12.79
N LEU A 107 -11.14 4.45 12.36
CA LEU A 107 -9.82 4.14 12.94
C LEU A 107 -9.54 4.91 14.25
N GLU A 108 -10.21 6.05 14.46
CA GLU A 108 -10.08 6.88 15.66
C GLU A 108 -11.04 6.45 16.80
N SER A 109 -11.99 5.55 16.51
CA SER A 109 -13.00 5.05 17.45
C SER A 109 -12.54 3.80 18.20
#